data_AF-A0A6N4T8R7-F1
#
_entry.id   AF-A0A6N4T8R7-F1
#
_cell.length_a   1.000
_cell.length_b   1.000
_cell.length_c   1.000
_cell.angle_alpha   90.00
_cell.angle_beta   90.00
_cell.angle_gamma   90.00
#
_symmetry.space_group_name_H-M   'P 1'
#
loop_
_entity.id
_entity.type
_entity.pdbx_description
1 polymer ?
#
loop_
_entity_poly.entity_id
_entity_poly.type
_entity_poly.pdbx_seq_one_letter_code
_entity_poly.pdbx_strand_id
1 'polypeptide(L)' 'MSIQILLNLDEEQAWALAQFLKRAGYSDYRPLAANEQEAQDMQAAADRLRMSLAEQGIAPR' A
#
# COMPACT_ATOMS: atom_id res chain seq x y z
N MET A 1 2.07 -9.34 -17.26
CA MET A 1 1.02 -10.15 -16.63
C MET A 1 0.53 -9.40 -15.40
N SER A 2 -0.77 -9.27 -15.19
CA SER A 2 -1.36 -8.59 -14.02
C SER A 2 -1.99 -9.61 -13.08
N ILE A 3 -1.90 -9.39 -11.77
CA ILE A 3 -2.54 -10.20 -10.73
C ILE A 3 -3.59 -9.34 -10.04
N GLN A 4 -4.81 -9.87 -9.87
CA GLN A 4 -5.87 -9.22 -9.10
C GLN A 4 -5.92 -9.79 -7.69
N ILE A 5 -6.09 -8.93 -6.69
CA ILE A 5 -6.22 -9.30 -5.28
C ILE A 5 -7.57 -8.79 -4.80
N LEU A 6 -8.41 -9.71 -4.28
CA LEU A 6 -9.66 -9.39 -3.60
C LEU A 6 -9.41 -9.43 -2.10
N LEU A 7 -9.73 -8.34 -1.40
CA LEU A 7 -9.49 -8.20 0.03
C LEU A 7 -10.77 -7.71 0.71
N ASN A 8 -11.25 -8.46 1.70
CA ASN A 8 -12.37 -8.06 2.54
C ASN A 8 -11.78 -7.53 3.86
N LEU A 9 -11.94 -6.24 4.10
CA LEU A 9 -11.53 -5.56 5.33
C LEU A 9 -12.78 -4.98 6.00
N ASP A 10 -12.81 -4.99 7.32
CA ASP A 10 -13.72 -4.09 8.03
C ASP A 10 -13.24 -2.64 7.91
N GLU A 11 -14.08 -1.70 8.34
CA GLU A 11 -13.79 -0.27 8.22
C GLU A 11 -12.53 0.13 9.00
N GLU A 12 -12.34 -0.41 10.21
CA GLU A 12 -11.18 -0.08 11.06
C GLU A 12 -9.88 -0.56 10.42
N GLN A 13 -9.86 -1.78 9.90
CA GLN A 13 -8.72 -2.35 9.18
C GLN A 13 -8.40 -1.56 7.91
N ALA A 14 -9.42 -1.17 7.14
CA ALA A 14 -9.23 -0.38 5.92
C ALA A 14 -8.60 0.98 6.23
N TRP A 15 -9.11 1.69 7.24
CA TRP A 15 -8.56 2.97 7.67
C TRP A 15 -7.15 2.84 8.25
N ALA A 16 -6.89 1.82 9.08
CA ALA A 16 -5.56 1.58 9.65
C ALA A 16 -4.53 1.31 8.55
N LEU A 17 -4.88 0.47 7.57
CA LEU A 17 -4.03 0.19 6.42
C LEU A 17 -3.78 1.43 5.58
N ALA A 18 -4.81 2.22 5.27
CA ALA A 18 -4.66 3.47 4.52
C ALA A 18 -3.72 4.46 5.21
N GLN A 19 -3.83 4.59 6.54
CA GLN A 19 -2.94 5.45 7.34
C GLN A 19 -1.50 4.95 7.36
N PHE A 20 -1.29 3.63 7.41
CA PHE A 20 0.04 3.05 7.30
C PHE A 20 0.64 3.33 5.93
N LEU A 21 -0.08 3.02 4.84
CA LEU A 21 0.39 3.22 3.47
C LEU A 21 0.66 4.70 3.13
N LYS A 22 -0.04 5.63 3.78
CA LYS A 22 0.24 7.08 3.67
C LYS A 22 1.61 7.45 4.28
N ARG A 23 2.00 6.78 5.36
CA ARG A 23 3.22 7.09 6.14
C ARG A 23 4.43 6.32 5.66
N ALA A 24 4.22 5.09 5.20
CA ALA A 24 5.28 4.25 4.67
C ALA A 24 5.84 4.86 3.38
N GLY A 25 7.16 4.94 3.29
CA GLY A 25 7.88 5.41 2.12
C GLY A 25 9.06 4.50 1.77
N TYR A 26 9.84 4.91 0.77
CA TYR A 26 11.01 4.15 0.31
C TYR A 26 11.96 3.72 1.44
N SER A 27 12.16 4.58 2.44
CA SER A 27 13.00 4.30 3.61
C SER A 27 12.49 3.15 4.48
N ASP A 28 11.19 2.86 4.46
CA ASP A 28 10.58 1.74 5.18
C ASP A 28 10.68 0.44 4.37
N TYR A 29 10.55 0.52 3.05
CA TYR A 29 10.65 -0.64 2.14
C TYR A 29 12.09 -1.09 1.93
N ARG A 30 13.04 -0.15 1.76
CA ARG A 30 14.42 -0.46 1.39
C ARG A 30 15.15 -1.41 2.35
N PRO A 31 15.03 -1.29 3.68
CA PRO A 31 15.68 -2.22 4.62
C PRO A 31 15.18 -3.66 4.55
N LEU A 32 13.96 -3.87 4.03
CA LEU A 32 13.32 -5.19 3.93
C LEU A 32 13.51 -5.84 2.54
N ALA A 33 13.92 -5.05 1.55
CA ALA A 33 14.15 -5.51 0.19
C ALA A 33 15.57 -6.07 -0.01
N ALA A 34 15.69 -7.12 -0.82
CA ALA A 34 16.95 -7.70 -1.24
C ALA A 34 17.76 -6.75 -2.13
N ASN A 35 17.09 -5.89 -2.90
CA ASN A 35 17.73 -4.90 -3.76
C ASN A 35 16.87 -3.63 -3.93
N GLU A 36 17.42 -2.63 -4.63
CA GLU A 36 16.74 -1.36 -4.87
C GLU A 36 15.49 -1.49 -5.73
N GLN A 37 15.51 -2.36 -6.75
CA GLN A 37 14.35 -2.57 -7.62
C GLN A 37 13.16 -3.14 -6.84
N GLU A 38 13.40 -4.13 -5.97
CA GLU A 38 12.35 -4.70 -5.13
C GLU A 38 11.76 -3.66 -4.17
N ALA A 39 12.58 -2.76 -3.60
CA ALA A 39 12.06 -1.67 -2.77
C ALA A 39 11.16 -0.70 -3.56
N GLN A 40 11.54 -0.38 -4.80
CA GLN A 40 10.72 0.45 -5.69
C GLN A 40 9.41 -0.26 -6.07
N ASP A 41 9.47 -1.56 -6.36
CA ASP A 41 8.29 -2.37 -6.70
C ASP A 41 7.31 -2.47 -5.51
N MET A 42 7.83 -2.64 -4.28
CA MET A 42 7.02 -2.61 -3.05
C MET A 42 6.31 -1.27 -2.87
N GLN A 43 7.02 -0.15 -3.04
CA GLN A 43 6.42 1.19 -2.94
C GLN A 43 5.35 1.40 -4.01
N ALA A 44 5.62 1.03 -5.26
CA ALA A 44 4.67 1.16 -6.35
C ALA A 44 3.40 0.31 -6.12
N ALA A 45 3.54 -0.89 -5.56
CA ALA A 45 2.39 -1.73 -5.18
C ALA A 45 1.59 -1.11 -4.02
N ALA A 46 2.27 -0.57 -3.01
CA ALA A 46 1.65 0.13 -1.90
C ALA A 46 0.84 1.36 -2.36
N ASP A 47 1.37 2.13 -3.31
CA ASP A 47 0.66 3.26 -3.91
C ASP A 47 -0.61 2.84 -4.64
N ARG A 48 -0.56 1.75 -5.41
CA ARG A 48 -1.76 1.20 -6.07
C ARG A 48 -2.82 0.74 -5.07
N LEU A 49 -2.40 0.11 -3.98
CA LEU A 49 -3.31 -0.30 -2.91
C LEU A 49 -3.95 0.92 -2.23
N ARG A 50 -3.17 1.97 -1.97
CA ARG A 50 -3.67 3.24 -1.43
C ARG A 50 -4.70 3.90 -2.36
N MET A 51 -4.46 3.87 -3.67
CA MET A 51 -5.43 4.36 -4.67
C MET A 51 -6.74 3.54 -4.62
N SER A 52 -6.65 2.21 -4.57
CA SER A 52 -7.83 1.35 -4.48
C SER A 52 -8.63 1.60 -3.21
N LEU A 53 -7.99 1.85 -2.08
CA LEU A 53 -8.67 2.24 -0.83
C LEU A 53 -9.37 3.60 -0.97
N ALA A 54 -8.73 4.58 -1.61
CA ALA A 54 -9.32 5.89 -1.85
C ALA A 54 -10.56 5.82 -2.77
N GLU A 55 -10.58 4.93 -3.76
CA GLU A 55 -11.76 4.66 -4.61
C GLU A 55 -12.95 4.12 -3.80
N GLN A 56 -12.69 3.47 -2.66
CA GLN A 56 -13.71 3.01 -1.71
C GLN A 56 -14.06 4.08 -0.64
N GLY A 57 -13.56 5.31 -0.77
CA GLY A 57 -13.79 6.40 0.20
C GLY A 57 -12.85 6.41 1.41
N ILE A 58 -11.88 5.50 1.47
CA ILE A 58 -10.90 5.39 2.56
C ILE A 58 -9.64 6.17 2.18
N ALA A 59 -9.70 7.50 2.35
CA ALA A 59 -8.64 8.43 1.95
C ALA A 59 -8.24 9.35 3.12
N PRO A 60 -7.22 8.99 3.91
CA PRO A 60 -6.72 9.86 4.96
C PRO A 60 -6.13 11.16 4.40
N ARG A 61 -6.53 12.30 4.97
CA ARG A 61 -5.94 13.62 4.72
C ARG A 61 -4.50 13.66 5.18
#